data_AF-L7LGL6-F1
#
_entry.id   AF-L7LGL6-F1
#
_cell.length_a   1.000
_cell.length_b   1.000
_cell.length_c   1.000
_cell.angle_alpha   90.00
_cell.angle_beta   90.00
_cell.angle_gamma   90.00
#
_symmetry.space_group_name_H-M   'P 1'
#
loop_
_entity.id
_entity.type
_entity.pdbx_description
1 polymer ?
#
loop_
_entity_poly.entity_id
_entity_poly.type
_entity_poly.pdbx_seq_one_letter_code
_entity_poly.pdbx_strand_id
1 'polypeptide(L)'
;MADENTPQRSTAPLFTRQPPPTPRLRTLETLDDVVDEIADREPVYIRYSHGPATDAEAGPSLDYEAAFTLPGLSVASLTPEPWWTRSPKPWIARRIRKYAELDAPDRYAWLLAGEVVGRGPDHEPLVRRVDVIARLAPQVLSEAAEVYEEMFEAGRDSRADASDG
;
A
#
# COMPACT_ATOMS: atom_id res chain seq x y z
N MET A 1 7.35 3.59 -41.78
CA MET A 1 6.33 3.57 -40.71
C MET A 1 6.99 2.87 -39.54
N ALA A 2 7.44 3.63 -38.54
CA ALA A 2 8.14 3.09 -37.39
C ALA A 2 7.12 2.57 -36.37
N ASP A 3 7.35 1.36 -35.88
CA ASP A 3 6.56 0.66 -34.87
C ASP A 3 6.98 1.20 -33.48
N GLU A 4 6.61 2.44 -33.18
CA GLU A 4 6.94 3.12 -31.91
C GLU A 4 5.80 2.95 -30.91
N ASN A 5 5.63 1.75 -30.33
CA ASN A 5 5.14 1.63 -28.95
C ASN A 5 5.32 0.23 -28.36
N THR A 6 6.54 -0.32 -28.39
CA THR A 6 6.82 -1.45 -27.48
C THR A 6 7.07 -0.87 -26.09
N PRO A 7 6.18 -1.07 -25.10
CA PRO A 7 6.46 -0.61 -23.74
C PRO A 7 7.76 -1.28 -23.29
N GLN A 8 8.75 -0.48 -22.89
CA GLN A 8 10.01 -0.98 -22.35
C GLN A 8 9.69 -1.82 -21.11
N ARG A 9 9.64 -3.14 -21.27
CA ARG A 9 9.51 -4.06 -20.13
C ARG A 9 10.77 -3.89 -19.29
N SER A 10 10.62 -3.31 -18.11
CA SER A 10 11.71 -3.29 -17.12
C SER A 10 12.15 -4.73 -16.86
N THR A 11 13.44 -5.00 -17.10
CA THR A 11 14.07 -6.32 -16.91
C THR A 11 14.44 -6.59 -15.46
N ALA A 12 14.36 -5.58 -14.60
CA ALA A 12 14.64 -5.73 -13.17
C ALA A 12 13.66 -6.73 -12.53
N PRO A 13 14.07 -7.55 -11.56
CA PRO A 13 13.16 -8.49 -10.90
C PRO A 13 12.08 -7.73 -10.12
N LEU A 14 10.87 -8.30 -10.04
CA LEU A 14 9.77 -7.70 -9.29
C LEU A 14 9.98 -7.83 -7.78
N PHE A 15 10.50 -8.97 -7.33
CA PHE A 15 10.87 -9.25 -5.93
C PHE A 15 12.37 -9.42 -5.80
N THR A 16 12.94 -9.01 -4.66
CA THR A 16 14.39 -9.17 -4.39
C THR A 16 14.77 -10.63 -4.20
N ARG A 17 13.83 -11.43 -3.68
CA ARG A 17 13.91 -12.88 -3.50
C ARG A 17 12.52 -13.49 -3.60
N GLN A 18 12.43 -14.79 -3.84
CA GLN A 18 11.14 -15.49 -3.79
C GLN A 18 10.52 -15.30 -2.40
N PRO A 19 9.31 -14.72 -2.30
CA PRO A 19 8.66 -14.53 -1.02
C PRO A 19 8.18 -15.88 -0.46
N PRO A 20 8.19 -16.04 0.87
CA PRO A 20 7.66 -17.26 1.48
C PRO A 20 6.14 -17.32 1.29
N PRO A 21 5.54 -18.53 1.33
CA PRO A 21 4.09 -18.67 1.29
C PRO A 21 3.44 -18.03 2.51
N THR A 22 2.19 -17.59 2.37
CA THR A 22 1.43 -16.83 3.38
C THR A 22 1.53 -17.40 4.81
N PRO A 23 1.41 -18.71 5.07
CA PRO A 23 1.47 -19.26 6.44
C PRO A 23 2.82 -19.07 7.14
N ARG A 24 3.88 -18.71 6.41
CA ARG A 24 5.23 -18.48 6.94
C ARG A 24 5.58 -17.00 7.06
N LEU A 25 4.66 -16.10 6.74
CA LEU A 25 4.87 -14.66 6.91
C LEU A 25 4.70 -14.27 8.37
N ARG A 26 5.61 -13.43 8.88
CA ARG A 26 5.40 -12.76 10.16
C ARG A 26 4.09 -11.97 10.10
N THR A 27 3.33 -12.04 11.19
CA THR A 27 2.06 -11.32 11.35
C THR A 27 2.26 -10.21 12.37
N LEU A 28 1.82 -9.00 12.04
CA LEU A 28 1.66 -7.90 13.01
C LEU A 28 0.23 -7.96 13.53
N GLU A 29 0.06 -8.01 14.84
CA GLU A 29 -1.25 -8.30 15.45
C GLU A 29 -1.95 -7.04 15.94
N THR A 30 -1.20 -5.99 16.25
CA THR A 30 -1.72 -4.70 16.71
C THR A 30 -1.28 -3.55 15.80
N LEU A 31 -2.00 -2.43 15.85
CA LEU A 31 -1.63 -1.21 15.15
C LEU A 31 -0.31 -0.63 15.69
N ASP A 32 -0.02 -0.83 16.98
CA ASP A 32 1.25 -0.40 17.56
C ASP A 32 2.43 -1.23 17.01
N ASP A 33 2.27 -2.54 16.79
CA ASP A 33 3.28 -3.34 16.08
C ASP A 33 3.59 -2.79 14.68
N VAL A 34 2.58 -2.25 14.00
CA VAL A 34 2.76 -1.62 12.68
C VAL A 34 3.52 -0.30 12.79
N VAL A 35 3.19 0.52 13.79
CA VAL A 35 3.89 1.78 14.03
C VAL A 35 5.36 1.54 14.34
N ASP A 36 5.65 0.57 15.21
CA ASP A 36 7.02 0.19 15.58
C ASP A 36 7.79 -0.35 14.38
N GLU A 37 7.15 -1.19 13.54
CA GLU A 37 7.80 -1.72 12.33
C GLU A 37 8.18 -0.63 11.31
N ILE A 38 7.41 0.46 11.26
CA ILE A 38 7.65 1.59 10.35
C ILE A 38 8.68 2.56 10.94
N ALA A 39 8.73 2.73 12.25
CA ALA A 39 9.64 3.68 12.90
C ALA A 39 11.12 3.44 12.53
N ASP A 40 11.49 2.18 12.31
CA ASP A 40 12.86 1.78 11.96
C ASP A 40 13.10 1.67 10.44
N ARG A 41 12.09 1.96 9.60
CA ARG A 41 12.12 1.66 8.16
C ARG A 41 11.38 2.72 7.34
N GLU A 42 12.11 3.41 6.47
CA GLU A 42 11.49 4.30 5.48
C GLU A 42 12.16 4.14 4.09
N PRO A 43 11.37 4.03 2.99
CA PRO A 43 9.90 4.02 2.92
C PRO A 43 9.26 2.62 3.05
N VAL A 44 8.10 2.56 3.72
CA VAL A 44 7.24 1.37 3.83
C VAL A 44 5.91 1.59 3.12
N TYR A 45 5.46 0.56 2.42
CA TYR A 45 4.22 0.52 1.66
C TYR A 45 3.30 -0.59 2.17
N ILE A 46 2.01 -0.46 1.88
CA ILE A 46 0.97 -1.45 2.11
C ILE A 46 0.34 -1.88 0.79
N ARG A 47 0.05 -3.17 0.68
CA ARG A 47 -0.65 -3.77 -0.46
C ARG A 47 -1.73 -4.74 0.01
N TYR A 48 -2.86 -4.73 -0.70
CA TYR A 48 -3.97 -5.66 -0.51
C TYR A 48 -4.01 -6.61 -1.71
N SER A 49 -3.88 -7.92 -1.48
CA SER A 49 -3.80 -8.94 -2.54
C SER A 49 -3.99 -10.34 -1.94
N HIS A 50 -3.97 -11.38 -2.77
CA HIS A 50 -3.90 -12.78 -2.31
C HIS A 50 -2.56 -13.16 -1.66
N GLY A 51 -1.59 -12.25 -1.69
CA GLY A 51 -0.35 -12.34 -0.94
C GLY A 51 0.90 -12.23 -1.80
N PRO A 52 2.07 -12.06 -1.16
CA PRO A 52 3.33 -11.87 -1.86
C PRO A 52 3.72 -13.01 -2.81
N ALA A 53 3.46 -14.26 -2.42
CA ALA A 53 3.77 -15.43 -3.25
C ALA A 53 2.93 -15.44 -4.53
N THR A 54 1.64 -15.16 -4.42
CA THR A 54 0.74 -15.05 -5.57
C THR A 54 1.10 -13.86 -6.45
N ASP A 55 1.45 -12.71 -5.88
CA ASP A 55 1.92 -11.55 -6.65
C ASP A 55 3.26 -11.83 -7.37
N ALA A 56 4.16 -12.63 -6.76
CA ALA A 56 5.40 -13.03 -7.40
C ALA A 56 5.17 -13.96 -8.61
N GLU A 57 4.15 -14.82 -8.55
CA GLU A 57 3.74 -15.69 -9.66
C GLU A 57 2.98 -14.93 -10.75
N ALA A 58 2.06 -14.04 -10.36
CA ALA A 58 1.23 -13.26 -11.28
C ALA A 58 2.03 -12.17 -12.01
N GLY A 59 3.04 -11.59 -11.37
CA GLY A 59 3.88 -10.54 -11.93
C GLY A 59 3.38 -9.12 -11.60
N PRO A 60 3.78 -8.11 -12.40
CA PRO A 60 3.44 -6.71 -12.12
C PRO A 60 1.93 -6.45 -12.13
N SER A 61 1.52 -5.36 -11.49
CA SER A 61 0.10 -4.98 -11.46
C SER A 61 -0.43 -4.64 -12.86
N LEU A 62 -1.74 -4.77 -13.05
CA LEU A 62 -2.42 -4.40 -14.27
C LEU A 62 -3.25 -3.14 -14.02
N ASP A 63 -3.19 -2.21 -14.97
CA ASP A 63 -4.25 -1.24 -15.15
C ASP A 63 -5.39 -1.94 -15.90
N TYR A 64 -6.49 -2.23 -15.20
CA TYR A 64 -7.63 -2.95 -15.78
C TYR A 64 -8.45 -2.09 -16.73
N GLU A 65 -8.47 -0.76 -16.55
CA GLU A 65 -9.24 0.14 -17.42
C GLU A 65 -8.57 0.27 -18.79
N ALA A 66 -7.24 0.38 -18.78
CA ALA A 66 -6.45 0.52 -20.00
C ALA A 66 -5.87 -0.82 -20.53
N ALA A 67 -6.06 -1.91 -19.80
CA ALA A 67 -5.49 -3.24 -20.09
C ALA A 67 -3.95 -3.23 -20.25
N PHE A 68 -3.24 -2.38 -19.50
CA PHE A 68 -1.78 -2.29 -19.53
C PHE A 68 -1.14 -2.98 -18.34
N THR A 69 -0.04 -3.68 -18.58
CA THR A 69 0.85 -4.13 -17.50
C THR A 69 1.66 -2.95 -16.99
N LEU A 70 1.52 -2.65 -15.70
CA LEU A 70 2.28 -1.62 -15.02
C LEU A 70 3.75 -2.06 -14.81
N PRO A 71 4.71 -1.13 -14.71
CA PRO A 71 6.11 -1.46 -14.52
C PRO A 71 6.46 -2.07 -13.14
N GLY A 72 5.52 -2.17 -12.19
CA GLY A 72 5.75 -2.70 -10.84
C GLY A 72 4.46 -3.12 -10.13
N LEU A 73 4.55 -3.42 -8.83
CA LEU A 73 3.37 -3.58 -7.98
C LEU A 73 2.79 -2.22 -7.60
N SER A 74 1.50 -2.03 -7.82
CA SER A 74 0.76 -0.88 -7.30
C SER A 74 0.59 -1.02 -5.79
N VAL A 75 0.97 0.02 -5.04
CA VAL A 75 0.99 0.02 -3.57
C VAL A 75 0.53 1.36 -3.02
N ALA A 76 0.17 1.39 -1.74
CA ALA A 76 -0.09 2.63 -1.02
C ALA A 76 1.07 2.94 -0.07
N SER A 77 1.52 4.21 -0.03
CA SER A 77 2.48 4.66 0.98
C SER A 77 1.89 4.56 2.38
N LEU A 78 2.65 4.00 3.32
CA LEU A 78 2.27 3.89 4.73
C LEU A 78 3.13 4.80 5.63
N THR A 79 4.39 5.04 5.25
CA THR A 79 5.25 6.05 5.90
C THR A 79 4.60 7.43 5.89
N PRO A 80 4.58 8.16 7.04
CA PRO A 80 4.16 9.55 7.08
C PRO A 80 4.96 10.46 6.16
N GLU A 81 4.28 11.40 5.49
CA GLU A 81 4.96 12.41 4.69
C GLU A 81 5.72 13.41 5.58
N PRO A 82 6.82 14.04 5.10
CA PRO A 82 7.64 14.95 5.92
C PRO A 82 6.89 16.16 6.52
N TRP A 83 5.77 16.57 5.91
CA TRP A 83 4.94 17.67 6.41
C TRP A 83 3.98 17.23 7.53
N TRP A 84 3.84 15.93 7.79
CA TRP A 84 3.02 15.41 8.89
C TRP A 84 3.79 15.50 10.21
N THR A 85 3.47 16.53 11.01
CA THR A 85 4.17 16.81 12.27
C THR A 85 3.53 16.18 13.52
N ARG A 86 2.43 15.44 13.35
CA ARG A 86 1.76 14.71 14.45
C ARG A 86 2.40 13.34 14.66
N SER A 87 1.93 12.60 15.67
CA SER A 87 2.34 11.20 15.85
C SER A 87 2.09 10.37 14.57
N PRO A 88 2.92 9.34 14.27
CA PRO A 88 2.72 8.48 13.11
C PRO A 88 1.42 7.67 13.13
N LYS A 89 0.96 7.27 14.33
CA LYS A 89 -0.18 6.34 14.50
C LYS A 89 -1.47 6.79 13.77
N PRO A 90 -1.97 8.04 13.90
CA PRO A 90 -3.14 8.47 13.14
C PRO A 90 -2.93 8.53 11.63
N TRP A 91 -1.71 8.83 11.16
CA TRP A 91 -1.40 8.76 9.72
C TRP A 91 -1.52 7.33 9.21
N ILE A 92 -0.87 6.40 9.89
CA ILE A 92 -0.85 4.98 9.54
C ILE A 92 -2.27 4.42 9.56
N ALA A 93 -3.04 4.69 10.63
CA ALA A 93 -4.44 4.31 10.75
C ALA A 93 -5.29 4.82 9.56
N ARG A 94 -5.15 6.11 9.21
CA ARG A 94 -5.83 6.70 8.05
C ARG A 94 -5.51 5.98 6.74
N ARG A 95 -4.24 5.61 6.53
CA ARG A 95 -3.81 4.91 5.31
C ARG A 95 -4.33 3.47 5.28
N ILE A 96 -4.26 2.72 6.37
CA ILE A 96 -4.82 1.35 6.46
C ILE A 96 -6.31 1.38 6.18
N ARG A 97 -7.08 2.24 6.86
CA ARG A 97 -8.53 2.35 6.69
C ARG A 97 -8.92 2.67 5.24
N LYS A 98 -8.25 3.65 4.62
CA LYS A 98 -8.58 4.09 3.24
C LYS A 98 -8.53 2.95 2.22
N TYR A 99 -7.65 1.98 2.41
CA TYR A 99 -7.49 0.87 1.47
C TYR A 99 -8.09 -0.45 1.97
N ALA A 100 -8.63 -0.49 3.20
CA ALA A 100 -9.43 -1.61 3.68
C ALA A 100 -10.69 -1.82 2.84
N GLU A 101 -11.20 -0.80 2.14
CA GLU A 101 -12.34 -0.92 1.22
C GLU A 101 -12.05 -1.81 -0.01
N LEU A 102 -10.78 -2.18 -0.24
CA LEU A 102 -10.39 -3.16 -1.26
C LEU A 102 -10.46 -4.61 -0.74
N ASP A 103 -10.98 -4.81 0.47
CA ASP A 103 -11.18 -6.11 1.08
C ASP A 103 -12.14 -6.94 0.21
N ALA A 104 -11.61 -8.03 -0.30
CA ALA A 104 -12.33 -9.03 -1.06
C ALA A 104 -11.99 -10.38 -0.44
N PRO A 105 -12.85 -11.40 -0.59
CA PRO A 105 -12.56 -12.74 -0.10
C PRO A 105 -11.15 -13.18 -0.50
N ASP A 106 -10.39 -13.68 0.47
CA ASP A 106 -9.01 -14.18 0.29
C ASP A 106 -7.92 -13.13 0.00
N ARG A 107 -8.23 -11.83 0.08
CA ARG A 107 -7.22 -10.76 0.08
C ARG A 107 -6.87 -10.36 1.51
N TYR A 108 -5.61 -9.97 1.71
CA TYR A 108 -5.16 -9.44 2.99
C TYR A 108 -4.12 -8.33 2.79
N ALA A 109 -4.01 -7.47 3.81
CA ALA A 109 -3.01 -6.42 3.88
C ALA A 109 -1.63 -6.99 4.24
N TRP A 110 -0.62 -6.56 3.50
CA TRP A 110 0.78 -6.86 3.83
C TRP A 110 1.69 -5.67 3.53
N LEU A 111 2.76 -5.59 4.30
CA LEU A 111 3.75 -4.53 4.28
C LEU A 111 4.96 -4.92 3.44
N LEU A 112 5.50 -3.95 2.73
CA LEU A 112 6.66 -4.13 1.88
C LEU A 112 7.51 -2.87 1.78
N ALA A 113 8.79 -3.07 1.48
CA ALA A 113 9.69 -2.05 0.95
C ALA A 113 10.06 -2.39 -0.50
N GLY A 114 10.57 -1.41 -1.23
CA GLY A 114 11.01 -1.61 -2.61
C GLY A 114 11.45 -0.32 -3.30
N GLU A 115 11.92 -0.47 -4.53
CA GLU A 115 12.31 0.64 -5.39
C GLU A 115 11.10 1.16 -6.17
N VAL A 116 10.83 2.46 -6.07
CA VAL A 116 9.80 3.11 -6.88
C VAL A 116 10.29 3.28 -8.32
N VAL A 117 9.60 2.64 -9.26
CA VAL A 117 9.93 2.68 -10.70
C VAL A 117 8.97 3.53 -11.52
N GLY A 118 7.92 4.08 -10.89
CA GLY A 118 6.91 4.90 -11.55
C GLY A 118 5.72 5.17 -10.65
N ARG A 119 4.66 5.71 -11.27
CA ARG A 119 3.37 5.95 -10.61
C ARG A 119 2.25 5.41 -11.49
N GLY A 120 1.24 4.83 -10.85
CA GLY A 120 0.04 4.35 -11.49
C GLY A 120 -0.92 5.49 -11.86
N PRO A 121 -2.08 5.15 -12.46
CA PRO A 121 -3.07 6.11 -12.92
C PRO A 121 -3.65 6.95 -11.76
N ASP A 122 -3.74 6.39 -10.56
CA ASP A 122 -4.19 7.08 -9.34
C ASP A 122 -3.04 7.77 -8.59
N HIS A 123 -1.89 7.94 -9.27
CA HIS A 123 -0.65 8.52 -8.76
C HIS A 123 0.00 7.70 -7.62
N GLU A 124 -0.44 6.46 -7.43
CA GLU A 124 0.10 5.55 -6.44
C GLU A 124 1.48 5.01 -6.85
N PRO A 125 2.42 4.79 -5.90
CA PRO A 125 3.73 4.24 -6.24
C PRO A 125 3.64 2.88 -6.92
N LEU A 126 4.50 2.68 -7.93
CA LEU A 126 4.75 1.38 -8.54
C LEU A 126 6.12 0.90 -8.11
N VAL A 127 6.18 -0.25 -7.43
CA VAL A 127 7.42 -0.75 -6.82
C VAL A 127 7.95 -2.03 -7.47
N ARG A 128 9.28 -2.14 -7.58
CA ARG A 128 10.02 -3.38 -7.90
C ARG A 128 11.05 -3.65 -6.80
N ARG A 129 11.81 -4.75 -6.95
CA ARG A 129 12.76 -5.23 -5.94
C ARG A 129 12.10 -5.30 -4.56
N VAL A 130 10.92 -5.91 -4.55
CA VAL A 130 10.05 -5.96 -3.38
C VAL A 130 10.68 -6.83 -2.29
N ASP A 131 10.82 -6.22 -1.12
CA ASP A 131 11.16 -6.87 0.14
C ASP A 131 9.91 -6.98 1.00
N VAL A 132 9.44 -8.21 1.20
CA VAL A 132 8.28 -8.51 2.05
C VAL A 132 8.65 -8.33 3.52
N ILE A 133 7.86 -7.54 4.25
CA ILE A 133 8.08 -7.24 5.66
C ILE A 133 7.21 -8.15 6.54
N ALA A 134 5.89 -7.99 6.47
CA ALA A 134 4.93 -8.73 7.30
C ALA A 134 3.53 -8.66 6.70
N ARG A 135 2.63 -9.55 7.13
CA ARG A 135 1.18 -9.39 6.92
C ARG A 135 0.54 -8.72 8.13
N LEU A 136 -0.59 -8.05 7.93
CA LEU A 136 -1.39 -7.49 9.03
C LEU A 136 -2.49 -8.48 9.43
N ALA A 137 -2.69 -8.66 10.73
CA ALA A 137 -3.85 -9.39 11.24
C ALA A 137 -5.15 -8.58 10.99
N PRO A 138 -6.31 -9.24 10.81
CA PRO A 138 -7.59 -8.53 10.63
C PRO A 138 -7.90 -7.50 11.74
N GLN A 139 -7.47 -7.78 12.97
CA GLN A 139 -7.66 -6.91 14.14
C GLN A 139 -6.98 -5.54 13.97
N VAL A 140 -5.84 -5.50 13.29
CA VAL A 140 -5.13 -4.24 12.97
C VAL A 140 -6.01 -3.31 12.14
N LEU A 141 -6.83 -3.85 11.23
CA LEU A 141 -7.72 -3.06 10.39
C LEU A 141 -8.85 -2.45 11.25
N SER A 142 -9.35 -3.20 12.23
CA SER A 142 -10.33 -2.70 13.20
C SER A 142 -9.74 -1.59 14.07
N GLU A 143 -8.58 -1.80 14.67
CA GLU A 143 -7.89 -0.78 15.47
C GLU A 143 -7.57 0.49 14.66
N ALA A 144 -7.19 0.34 13.38
CA ALA A 144 -6.97 1.46 12.48
C ALA A 144 -8.26 2.24 12.18
N ALA A 145 -9.41 1.56 12.09
CA ALA A 145 -10.70 2.22 11.92
C ALA A 145 -11.08 3.03 13.17
N GLU A 146 -10.93 2.44 14.35
CA GLU A 146 -11.19 3.10 15.65
C GLU A 146 -10.34 4.36 15.83
N VAL A 147 -9.02 4.24 15.67
CA VAL A 147 -8.10 5.39 15.78
C VAL A 147 -8.42 6.47 14.75
N TYR A 148 -8.81 6.07 13.53
CA TYR A 148 -9.20 7.04 12.52
C TYR A 148 -10.45 7.82 12.94
N GLU A 149 -11.48 7.14 13.45
CA GLU A 149 -12.74 7.76 13.89
C GLU A 149 -12.55 8.67 15.11
N GLU A 150 -11.67 8.29 16.04
CA GLU A 150 -11.33 9.11 17.21
C GLU A 150 -10.52 10.35 16.85
N MET A 151 -9.53 10.21 15.95
CA MET A 151 -8.54 11.26 15.69
C MET A 151 -8.91 12.20 14.54
N PHE A 152 -9.81 11.76 13.67
CA PHE A 152 -10.31 12.55 12.55
C PHE A 152 -11.84 12.60 12.68
N GLU A 153 -12.39 13.78 12.96
CA GLU A 153 -13.82 14.03 12.82
C GLU A 153 -14.23 13.65 11.38
N ALA A 154 -14.82 12.47 11.22
CA ALA A 154 -15.31 11.97 9.96
C ALA A 154 -16.50 12.84 9.51
N GLY A 155 -16.23 13.98 8.88
CA GLY A 155 -17.32 14.87 8.44
C GLY A 155 -16.98 16.31 8.02
N ARG A 156 -15.75 16.83 8.23
CA ARG A 156 -15.40 18.14 7.65
C ARG A 156 -15.07 18.02 6.17
N ASP A 157 -16.11 17.87 5.34
CA ASP A 157 -16.02 18.13 3.90
C ASP A 157 -15.75 19.63 3.70
N SER A 158 -14.86 19.98 2.77
CA SER A 158 -14.43 21.37 2.49
C SER A 158 -15.53 22.22 1.81
N ARG A 159 -16.79 21.78 1.88
CA ARG A 159 -17.97 22.46 1.32
C ARG A 159 -18.71 23.35 2.33
N ALA A 160 -18.33 23.34 3.60
CA ALA A 160 -19.07 24.06 4.64
C ALA A 160 -18.79 25.58 4.73
N ASP A 161 -17.82 26.12 3.97
CA ASP A 161 -17.45 27.55 4.03
C ASP A 161 -17.55 28.26 2.67
N ALA A 162 -18.65 28.05 1.94
CA ALA A 162 -18.99 28.86 0.77
C ALA A 162 -20.46 29.32 0.82
N SER A 163 -20.86 29.94 1.92
CA SER A 163 -22.16 30.62 2.05
C SER A 163 -22.14 31.67 3.19
N ASP A 164 -21.21 32.63 3.14
CA ASP A 164 -21.51 33.99 3.61
C ASP A 164 -20.43 34.96 3.10
N GLY A 165 -20.84 35.99 2.34
CA GLY A 165 -19.97 36.99 1.71
C GLY A 165 -20.54 37.57 0.43
#